data_AF-A0A2T0LPR8-F1
#
_entry.id   AF-A0A2T0LPR8-F1
#
_cell.length_a   1.000
_cell.length_b   1.000
_cell.length_c   1.000
_cell.angle_alpha   90.00
_cell.angle_beta   90.00
_cell.angle_gamma   90.00
#
_symmetry.space_group_name_H-M   'P 1'
#
loop_
_entity.id
_entity.type
_entity.pdbx_description
1 polymer ?
#
loop_
_entity_poly.entity_id
_entity_poly.type
_entity_poly.pdbx_seq_one_letter_code
_entity_poly.pdbx_strand_id
1 'polypeptide(L)'
;MSTRFLSDEQLERLRSFPDIGREELIKYFTLTSREHAFLDAPGRGPEARLGLAVQLCTLPWLGYIPDDLQEIPQAALVRLAGQMAVFPGMLEQYARATKKRPQTRSDHLKLVMKYLTWKNPSPGSIQWKELEQFLLDRAMEHDTPSLLFQQAAEHLISAQVVRPGVVTLMELVTAARSAAGALTTQRVEHLADAADASGSGPAAGA
;
A
#
# COMPACT_ATOMS: atom_id res chain seq x y z
N MET A 1 19.91 -5.85 11.70
CA MET A 1 20.06 -5.24 10.36
C MET A 1 19.49 -3.84 10.39
N SER A 2 20.06 -2.89 9.63
CA SER A 2 19.48 -1.54 9.50
C SER A 2 18.12 -1.65 8.83
N THR A 3 17.07 -1.14 9.49
CA THR A 3 15.72 -1.04 8.94
C THR A 3 15.59 0.06 7.90
N ARG A 4 16.55 0.99 7.85
CA ARG A 4 16.47 2.21 7.05
C ARG A 4 17.29 2.08 5.76
N PHE A 5 16.62 1.62 4.71
CA PHE A 5 17.17 1.51 3.35
C PHE A 5 16.60 2.58 2.39
N LEU A 6 15.74 3.48 2.87
CA LEU A 6 15.19 4.61 2.13
C LEU A 6 15.63 5.93 2.77
N SER A 7 15.93 6.93 1.94
CA SER A 7 16.15 8.31 2.37
C SER A 7 14.85 8.99 2.81
N ASP A 8 14.92 10.07 3.58
CA ASP A 8 13.73 10.84 3.95
C ASP A 8 12.96 11.33 2.73
N GLU A 9 13.67 11.77 1.69
CA GLU A 9 13.05 12.19 0.44
C GLU A 9 12.28 11.05 -0.25
N GLN A 10 12.83 9.83 -0.25
CA GLN A 10 12.12 8.65 -0.77
C GLN A 10 10.89 8.31 0.07
N LEU A 11 10.98 8.43 1.40
CA LEU A 11 9.85 8.18 2.29
C LEU A 11 8.71 9.17 2.04
N GLU A 12 9.03 10.45 1.87
CA GLU A 12 8.04 11.48 1.60
C GLU A 12 7.38 11.28 0.24
N ARG A 13 8.14 10.95 -0.81
CA ARG A 13 7.57 10.59 -2.12
C ARG A 13 6.62 9.38 -2.06
N LEU A 14 6.90 8.41 -1.19
CA LEU A 14 6.03 7.24 -0.99
C LEU A 14 4.77 7.53 -0.15
N ARG A 15 4.67 8.73 0.45
CA ARG A 15 3.53 9.19 1.26
C ARG A 15 2.73 10.29 0.56
N SER A 16 3.33 11.01 -0.38
CA SER A 16 2.71 12.10 -1.12
C SER A 16 1.92 11.61 -2.33
N PHE A 17 1.23 12.53 -2.99
CA PHE A 17 0.77 12.31 -4.35
C PHE A 17 1.95 12.44 -5.31
N PRO A 18 2.09 11.52 -6.29
CA PRO A 18 3.02 11.71 -7.39
C PRO A 18 2.41 12.61 -8.48
N ASP A 19 3.25 13.06 -9.42
CA ASP A 19 2.76 13.60 -10.68
C ASP A 19 1.89 12.56 -11.39
N ILE A 20 0.85 13.02 -12.11
CA ILE A 20 -0.10 12.14 -12.79
C ILE A 20 -0.03 12.33 -14.30
N GLY A 21 0.15 11.21 -15.02
CA GLY A 21 0.07 11.19 -16.48
C GLY A 21 -1.36 11.23 -17.02
N ARG A 22 -1.51 11.53 -18.31
CA ARG A 22 -2.84 11.56 -18.97
C ARG A 22 -3.55 10.19 -18.89
N GLU A 23 -2.82 9.10 -19.08
CA GLU A 23 -3.39 7.74 -19.06
C GLU A 23 -3.93 7.38 -17.68
N GLU A 24 -3.15 7.65 -16.62
CA GLU A 24 -3.57 7.44 -15.23
C GLU A 24 -4.77 8.32 -14.87
N LEU A 25 -4.78 9.56 -15.32
CA LEU A 25 -5.91 10.48 -15.12
C LEU A 25 -7.20 9.94 -15.75
N ILE A 26 -7.12 9.39 -16.97
CA ILE A 26 -8.28 8.77 -17.63
C ILE A 26 -8.69 7.49 -16.89
N LYS A 27 -7.71 6.66 -16.49
CA LYS A 27 -7.96 5.36 -15.86
C LYS A 27 -8.57 5.47 -14.46
N TYR A 28 -8.03 6.33 -13.60
CA TYR A 28 -8.36 6.35 -12.17
C TYR A 28 -9.30 7.50 -11.78
N PHE A 29 -9.32 8.61 -12.52
CA PHE A 29 -10.09 9.81 -12.17
C PHE A 29 -11.28 10.05 -13.11
N THR A 30 -11.89 8.97 -13.60
CA THR A 30 -13.13 9.00 -14.38
C THR A 30 -14.21 8.26 -13.61
N LEU A 31 -15.21 9.01 -13.14
CA LEU A 31 -16.30 8.47 -12.34
C LEU A 31 -17.33 7.76 -13.22
N THR A 32 -17.68 6.56 -12.82
CA THR A 32 -18.79 5.80 -13.38
C THR A 32 -20.13 6.27 -12.80
N SER A 33 -21.23 5.94 -13.46
CA SER A 33 -22.58 6.25 -12.94
C SER A 33 -22.83 5.65 -11.56
N ARG A 34 -22.25 4.47 -11.27
CA ARG A 34 -22.36 3.82 -9.95
C ARG A 34 -21.61 4.61 -8.88
N GLU A 35 -20.44 5.16 -9.22
CA GLU A 35 -19.66 5.97 -8.30
C GLU A 35 -20.32 7.33 -8.05
N HIS A 36 -20.93 7.94 -9.07
CA HIS A 36 -21.79 9.11 -8.88
C HIS A 36 -22.92 8.82 -7.89
N ALA A 37 -23.66 7.71 -8.08
CA ALA A 37 -24.73 7.32 -7.15
C ALA A 37 -24.21 7.07 -5.73
N PHE A 38 -23.02 6.46 -5.60
CA PHE A 38 -22.37 6.28 -4.30
C PHE A 38 -22.05 7.63 -3.66
N LEU A 39 -21.46 8.58 -4.40
CA LEU A 39 -21.04 9.89 -3.91
C LEU A 39 -22.24 10.76 -3.50
N ASP A 40 -23.34 10.68 -4.26
CA ASP A 40 -24.56 11.49 -4.10
C ASP A 40 -25.52 10.97 -3.03
N ALA A 41 -25.06 10.06 -2.18
CA ALA A 41 -25.84 9.57 -1.05
C ALA A 41 -26.33 10.72 -0.15
N PRO A 42 -27.57 10.64 0.39
CA PRO A 42 -28.16 11.70 1.21
C PRO A 42 -27.28 12.14 2.39
N GLY A 43 -27.33 13.43 2.73
CA GLY A 43 -26.61 13.99 3.87
C GLY A 43 -25.16 14.40 3.60
N ARG A 44 -24.70 14.34 2.34
CA ARG A 44 -23.34 14.78 1.94
C ARG A 44 -23.38 16.12 1.21
N GLY A 45 -22.72 17.13 1.78
CA GLY A 45 -22.47 18.40 1.11
C GLY A 45 -21.46 18.28 -0.04
N PRO A 46 -21.32 19.32 -0.89
CA PRO A 46 -20.34 19.34 -1.99
C PRO A 46 -18.90 19.04 -1.56
N GLU A 47 -18.49 19.50 -0.39
CA GLU A 47 -17.19 19.26 0.23
C GLU A 47 -16.99 17.80 0.63
N ALA A 48 -17.99 17.18 1.26
CA ALA A 48 -17.94 15.76 1.61
C ALA A 48 -17.92 14.88 0.36
N ARG A 49 -18.72 15.22 -0.66
CA ARG A 49 -18.76 14.54 -1.95
C ARG A 49 -17.39 14.59 -2.64
N LEU A 50 -16.79 15.77 -2.75
CA LEU A 50 -15.47 15.92 -3.39
C LEU A 50 -14.37 15.21 -2.60
N GLY A 51 -14.37 15.31 -1.26
CA GLY A 51 -13.40 14.61 -0.41
C GLY A 51 -13.52 13.08 -0.48
N LEU A 52 -14.73 12.54 -0.65
CA LEU A 52 -14.95 11.11 -0.92
C LEU A 52 -14.49 10.72 -2.32
N ALA A 53 -14.77 11.53 -3.34
CA ALA A 53 -14.37 11.26 -4.72
C ALA A 53 -12.83 11.21 -4.86
N VAL A 54 -12.12 12.13 -4.21
CA VAL A 54 -10.65 12.11 -4.15
C VAL A 54 -10.16 10.80 -3.54
N GLN A 55 -10.69 10.39 -2.39
CA GLN A 55 -10.31 9.13 -1.74
C GLN A 55 -10.63 7.90 -2.60
N LEU A 56 -11.82 7.89 -3.19
CA LEU A 56 -12.32 6.81 -4.06
C LEU A 56 -11.41 6.58 -5.27
N CYS A 57 -10.92 7.63 -5.90
CA CYS A 57 -10.05 7.54 -7.08
C CYS A 57 -8.58 7.30 -6.70
N THR A 58 -8.15 7.83 -5.55
CA THR A 58 -6.75 7.72 -5.10
C THR A 58 -6.40 6.30 -4.66
N LEU A 59 -7.32 5.61 -3.98
CA LEU A 59 -7.01 4.32 -3.39
C LEU A 59 -6.63 3.26 -4.46
N PRO A 60 -7.37 3.08 -5.57
CA PRO A 60 -6.95 2.19 -6.65
C PRO A 60 -5.72 2.64 -7.42
N TRP A 61 -5.42 3.95 -7.41
CA TRP A 61 -4.25 4.49 -8.10
C TRP A 61 -2.96 4.23 -7.34
N LEU A 62 -2.95 4.50 -6.03
CA LEU A 62 -1.74 4.47 -5.20
C LEU A 62 -1.65 3.26 -4.27
N GLY A 63 -2.77 2.58 -3.99
CA GLY A 63 -2.85 1.54 -2.96
C GLY A 63 -2.95 2.07 -1.53
N TYR A 64 -2.90 3.38 -1.35
CA TYR A 64 -3.10 4.08 -0.07
C TYR A 64 -3.72 5.46 -0.34
N ILE A 65 -4.00 6.21 0.72
CA ILE A 65 -4.50 7.58 0.62
C ILE A 65 -3.57 8.50 1.42
N PRO A 66 -2.91 9.48 0.79
CA PRO A 66 -2.13 10.51 1.49
C PRO A 66 -2.95 11.23 2.56
N ASP A 67 -2.29 11.71 3.60
CA ASP A 67 -2.97 12.40 4.72
C ASP A 67 -3.49 13.77 4.33
N ASP A 68 -2.69 14.54 3.60
CA ASP A 68 -3.15 15.79 3.00
C ASP A 68 -3.73 15.56 1.61
N LEU A 69 -5.05 15.52 1.53
CA LEU A 69 -5.75 15.39 0.25
C LEU A 69 -5.62 16.64 -0.64
N GLN A 70 -5.22 17.79 -0.08
CA GLN A 70 -5.06 19.02 -0.88
C GLN A 70 -3.87 18.96 -1.83
N GLU A 71 -2.91 18.07 -1.55
CA GLU A 71 -1.74 17.82 -2.40
C GLU A 71 -2.06 16.98 -3.65
N ILE A 72 -3.34 16.61 -3.87
CA ILE A 72 -3.75 15.92 -5.09
C ILE A 72 -3.35 16.74 -6.34
N PRO A 73 -2.88 16.12 -7.44
CA PRO A 73 -2.53 16.84 -8.64
C PRO A 73 -3.71 17.66 -9.17
N GLN A 74 -3.45 18.92 -9.54
CA GLN A 74 -4.49 19.87 -9.95
C GLN A 74 -5.35 19.35 -11.10
N ALA A 75 -4.76 18.62 -12.05
CA ALA A 75 -5.48 18.02 -13.16
C ALA A 75 -6.53 16.98 -12.70
N ALA A 76 -6.21 16.18 -11.68
CA ALA A 76 -7.13 15.22 -11.09
C ALA A 76 -8.26 15.92 -10.32
N LEU A 77 -7.92 16.94 -9.53
CA LEU A 77 -8.90 17.74 -8.80
C LEU A 77 -9.92 18.42 -9.73
N VAL A 78 -9.44 19.14 -10.75
CA VAL A 78 -10.31 19.85 -11.71
C VAL A 78 -11.19 18.87 -12.46
N ARG A 79 -10.65 17.71 -12.86
CA ARG A 79 -11.41 16.66 -13.53
C ARG A 79 -12.54 16.10 -12.66
N LEU A 80 -12.28 15.79 -11.39
CA LEU A 80 -13.31 15.31 -10.46
C LEU A 80 -14.38 16.37 -10.20
N ALA A 81 -13.94 17.60 -9.91
CA ALA A 81 -14.83 18.72 -9.65
C ALA A 81 -15.78 18.98 -10.84
N GLY A 82 -15.26 18.94 -12.07
CA GLY A 82 -16.04 19.07 -13.30
C GLY A 82 -17.08 17.97 -13.49
N GLN A 83 -16.71 16.70 -13.27
CA GLN A 83 -17.64 15.56 -13.37
C GLN A 83 -18.81 15.67 -12.38
N MET A 84 -18.59 16.28 -11.22
CA MET A 84 -19.57 16.38 -10.14
C MET A 84 -20.32 17.72 -10.11
N ALA A 85 -19.98 18.64 -11.02
CA ALA A 85 -20.46 20.03 -11.05
C ALA A 85 -20.28 20.75 -9.70
N VAL A 86 -19.11 20.57 -9.06
CA VAL A 86 -18.74 21.24 -7.81
C VAL A 86 -17.54 22.15 -8.01
N PHE A 87 -17.37 23.14 -7.13
CA PHE A 87 -16.20 24.01 -7.16
C PHE A 87 -14.95 23.28 -6.59
N PRO A 88 -13.78 23.30 -7.26
CA PRO A 88 -12.56 22.66 -6.75
C PRO A 88 -12.16 23.07 -5.32
N GLY A 89 -12.41 24.33 -4.94
CA GLY A 89 -12.13 24.83 -3.58
C GLY A 89 -13.00 24.19 -2.48
N MET A 90 -13.98 23.36 -2.83
CA MET A 90 -14.69 22.52 -1.85
C MET A 90 -13.76 21.52 -1.16
N LEU A 91 -12.62 21.15 -1.78
CA LEU A 91 -11.64 20.26 -1.16
C LEU A 91 -10.94 20.92 0.03
N GLU A 92 -10.66 22.21 -0.05
CA GLU A 92 -10.13 22.98 1.09
C GLU A 92 -11.16 23.03 2.23
N GLN A 93 -12.44 23.21 1.91
CA GLN A 93 -13.52 23.17 2.91
C GLN A 93 -13.61 21.80 3.58
N TYR A 94 -13.49 20.74 2.80
CA TYR A 94 -13.43 19.37 3.30
C TYR A 94 -12.27 19.18 4.27
N ALA A 95 -11.05 19.58 3.88
CA ALA A 95 -9.87 19.47 4.73
C ALA A 95 -9.99 20.29 6.04
N ARG A 96 -10.59 21.49 5.99
CA ARG A 96 -10.88 22.28 7.20
C ARG A 96 -11.90 21.58 8.10
N ALA A 97 -12.91 20.94 7.54
CA ALA A 97 -13.91 20.19 8.31
C ALA A 97 -13.29 18.95 8.98
N THR A 98 -12.47 18.18 8.27
CA THR A 98 -11.81 16.98 8.82
C THR A 98 -10.72 17.31 9.82
N LYS A 99 -10.04 18.46 9.72
CA LYS A 99 -9.14 18.94 10.79
C LYS A 99 -9.89 19.20 12.10
N LYS A 100 -11.10 19.76 12.03
CA LYS A 100 -11.96 19.99 13.21
C LYS A 100 -12.61 18.71 13.73
N ARG A 101 -12.91 17.76 12.84
CA ARG A 101 -13.54 16.46 13.16
C ARG A 101 -12.78 15.32 12.49
N PRO A 102 -11.66 14.86 13.07
CA PRO A 102 -10.81 13.82 12.46
C PRO A 102 -11.57 12.52 12.14
N GLN A 103 -12.59 12.18 12.95
CA GLN A 103 -13.46 11.03 12.75
C GLN A 103 -14.14 11.02 11.37
N THR A 104 -14.48 12.19 10.82
CA THR A 104 -15.13 12.29 9.50
C THR A 104 -14.26 11.71 8.38
N ARG A 105 -12.94 11.97 8.40
CA ARG A 105 -12.03 11.38 7.41
C ARG A 105 -11.98 9.86 7.54
N SER A 106 -11.84 9.37 8.76
CA SER A 106 -11.80 7.93 9.04
C SER A 106 -13.08 7.22 8.61
N ASP A 107 -14.25 7.84 8.82
CA ASP A 107 -15.53 7.28 8.40
C ASP A 107 -15.69 7.30 6.88
N HIS A 108 -15.23 8.37 6.22
CA HIS A 108 -15.21 8.43 4.76
C HIS A 108 -14.28 7.38 4.14
N LEU A 109 -13.11 7.15 4.72
CA LEU A 109 -12.20 6.08 4.31
C LEU A 109 -12.88 4.72 4.43
N LYS A 110 -13.56 4.43 5.55
CA LYS A 110 -14.32 3.17 5.72
C LYS A 110 -15.41 3.01 4.66
N LEU A 111 -16.12 4.10 4.31
CA LEU A 111 -17.15 4.07 3.26
C LEU A 111 -16.54 3.74 1.89
N VAL A 112 -15.42 4.37 1.54
CA VAL A 112 -14.70 4.12 0.29
C VAL A 112 -14.19 2.68 0.22
N MET A 113 -13.54 2.21 1.29
CA MET A 113 -13.04 0.83 1.35
C MET A 113 -14.17 -0.18 1.21
N LYS A 114 -15.30 0.04 1.91
CA LYS A 114 -16.47 -0.82 1.79
C LYS A 114 -17.05 -0.83 0.37
N TYR A 115 -17.13 0.34 -0.27
CA TYR A 115 -17.65 0.46 -1.63
C TYR A 115 -16.76 -0.26 -2.66
N LEU A 116 -15.44 -0.09 -2.55
CA LEU A 116 -14.46 -0.69 -3.45
C LEU A 116 -14.08 -2.14 -3.08
N THR A 117 -14.63 -2.68 -1.99
CA THR A 117 -14.26 -3.97 -1.39
C THR A 117 -12.79 -4.10 -0.97
N TRP A 118 -12.17 -2.99 -0.57
CA TRP A 118 -10.79 -2.98 -0.08
C TRP A 118 -10.69 -3.45 1.37
N LYS A 119 -9.60 -4.14 1.68
CA LYS A 119 -9.31 -4.69 3.00
C LYS A 119 -8.23 -3.85 3.69
N ASN A 120 -8.33 -3.73 5.01
CA ASN A 120 -7.27 -3.10 5.81
C ASN A 120 -6.37 -4.19 6.40
N PRO A 121 -5.06 -4.20 6.12
CA PRO A 121 -4.16 -5.14 6.78
C PRO A 121 -3.89 -4.64 8.20
N SER A 122 -4.13 -5.49 9.19
CA SER A 122 -3.72 -5.28 10.58
C SER A 122 -2.87 -6.45 11.07
N PRO A 123 -1.91 -6.24 11.99
CA PRO A 123 -1.13 -7.34 12.56
C PRO A 123 -2.01 -8.50 13.00
N GLY A 124 -1.68 -9.71 12.54
CA GLY A 124 -2.43 -10.94 12.83
C GLY A 124 -3.64 -11.23 11.93
N SER A 125 -4.08 -10.28 11.09
CA SER A 125 -5.12 -10.51 10.08
C SER A 125 -4.63 -11.46 8.98
N ILE A 126 -5.57 -12.03 8.22
CA ILE A 126 -5.25 -12.90 7.06
C ILE A 126 -4.41 -12.14 6.04
N GLN A 127 -4.80 -10.90 5.71
CA GLN A 127 -4.10 -10.06 4.73
C GLN A 127 -2.67 -9.75 5.16
N TRP A 128 -2.45 -9.60 6.47
CA TRP A 128 -1.12 -9.36 7.02
C TRP A 128 -0.22 -10.59 6.90
N LYS A 129 -0.74 -11.77 7.22
CA LYS A 129 0.00 -13.03 7.08
C LYS A 129 0.29 -13.36 5.61
N GLU A 130 -0.66 -13.08 4.72
CA GLU A 130 -0.47 -13.20 3.27
C GLU A 130 0.67 -12.28 2.78
N LEU A 131 0.72 -11.04 3.27
CA LEU A 131 1.81 -10.11 2.97
C LEU A 131 3.16 -10.57 3.52
N GLU A 132 3.21 -11.06 4.76
CA GLU A 132 4.43 -11.61 5.38
C GLU A 132 4.97 -12.79 4.58
N GLN A 133 4.09 -13.73 4.18
CA GLN A 133 4.46 -14.88 3.38
C GLN A 133 4.94 -14.46 1.98
N PHE A 134 4.22 -13.55 1.32
CA PHE A 134 4.61 -13.04 0.01
C PHE A 134 6.01 -12.41 0.06
N LEU A 135 6.29 -11.59 1.07
CA LEU A 135 7.60 -10.96 1.25
C LEU A 135 8.71 -11.97 1.53
N LEU A 136 8.43 -13.00 2.33
CA LEU A 136 9.38 -14.08 2.59
C LEU A 136 9.73 -14.82 1.29
N ASP A 137 8.73 -15.21 0.51
CA ASP A 137 8.93 -15.92 -0.75
C ASP A 137 9.77 -15.08 -1.74
N ARG A 138 9.48 -13.78 -1.86
CA ARG A 138 10.27 -12.88 -2.71
C ARG A 138 11.68 -12.65 -2.18
N ALA A 139 11.86 -12.55 -0.86
CA ALA A 139 13.19 -12.38 -0.26
C ALA A 139 14.09 -13.61 -0.44
N MET A 140 13.51 -14.80 -0.56
CA MET A 140 14.25 -16.02 -0.91
C MET A 140 14.74 -16.01 -2.37
N GLU A 141 14.10 -15.24 -3.25
CA GLU A 141 14.49 -15.10 -4.66
C GLU A 141 15.49 -13.95 -4.87
N HIS A 142 15.29 -12.80 -4.20
CA HIS A 142 16.10 -11.60 -4.35
C HIS A 142 16.29 -10.84 -3.03
N ASP A 143 17.53 -10.46 -2.70
CA ASP A 143 17.87 -9.73 -1.47
C ASP A 143 17.99 -8.20 -1.67
N THR A 144 17.12 -7.60 -2.48
CA THR A 144 17.12 -6.13 -2.71
C THR A 144 15.91 -5.48 -2.01
N PRO A 145 16.11 -4.69 -0.93
CA PRO A 145 15.01 -4.21 -0.10
C PRO A 145 14.07 -3.21 -0.80
N SER A 146 14.60 -2.37 -1.70
CA SER A 146 13.77 -1.46 -2.50
C SER A 146 12.86 -2.20 -3.49
N LEU A 147 13.36 -3.27 -4.12
CA LEU A 147 12.59 -4.13 -5.00
C LEU A 147 11.48 -4.86 -4.23
N LEU A 148 11.80 -5.45 -3.08
CA LEU A 148 10.81 -6.12 -2.22
C LEU A 148 9.70 -5.17 -1.77
N PHE A 149 10.05 -3.92 -1.42
CA PHE A 149 9.08 -2.90 -1.08
C PHE A 149 8.14 -2.59 -2.26
N GLN A 150 8.69 -2.40 -3.47
CA GLN A 150 7.89 -2.11 -4.67
C GLN A 150 6.95 -3.29 -4.98
N GLN A 151 7.48 -4.51 -5.00
CA GLN A 151 6.69 -5.73 -5.24
C GLN A 151 5.57 -5.90 -4.21
N ALA A 152 5.83 -5.59 -2.95
CA ALA A 152 4.80 -5.64 -1.91
C ALA A 152 3.71 -4.58 -2.15
N ALA A 153 4.06 -3.35 -2.53
CA ALA A 153 3.09 -2.32 -2.86
C ALA A 153 2.20 -2.74 -4.06
N GLU A 154 2.79 -3.30 -5.12
CA GLU A 154 2.08 -3.82 -6.29
C GLU A 154 1.16 -5.01 -5.94
N HIS A 155 1.66 -5.93 -5.09
CA HIS A 155 0.88 -7.06 -4.60
C HIS A 155 -0.34 -6.60 -3.80
N LEU A 156 -0.17 -5.61 -2.91
CA LEU A 156 -1.25 -5.07 -2.09
C LEU A 156 -2.35 -4.40 -2.93
N ILE A 157 -1.96 -3.61 -3.94
CA ILE A 157 -2.91 -3.03 -4.90
C ILE A 157 -3.69 -4.14 -5.62
N SER A 158 -2.98 -5.15 -6.12
CA SER A 158 -3.59 -6.26 -6.86
C SER A 158 -4.55 -7.09 -5.99
N ALA A 159 -4.24 -7.24 -4.70
CA ALA A 159 -5.07 -7.93 -3.72
C ALA A 159 -6.20 -7.05 -3.13
N GLN A 160 -6.32 -5.78 -3.56
CA GLN A 160 -7.24 -4.78 -2.99
C GLN A 160 -7.07 -4.63 -1.47
N VAL A 161 -5.81 -4.61 -1.02
CA VAL A 161 -5.43 -4.41 0.38
C VAL A 161 -4.77 -3.04 0.50
N VAL A 162 -5.24 -2.22 1.44
CA VAL A 162 -4.65 -0.90 1.69
C VAL A 162 -3.21 -1.08 2.13
N ARG A 163 -2.27 -0.39 1.48
CA ARG A 163 -0.86 -0.47 1.85
C ARG A 163 -0.67 0.04 3.29
N PRO A 164 0.00 -0.71 4.18
CA PRO A 164 0.42 -0.20 5.48
C PRO A 164 1.27 1.08 5.35
N GLY A 165 1.46 1.78 6.46
CA GLY A 165 2.38 2.91 6.52
C GLY A 165 3.77 2.53 6.00
N VAL A 166 4.45 3.46 5.33
CA VAL A 166 5.74 3.20 4.65
C VAL A 166 6.77 2.58 5.61
N VAL A 167 6.85 3.08 6.85
CA VAL A 167 7.77 2.55 7.86
C VAL A 167 7.42 1.11 8.22
N THR A 168 6.15 0.83 8.47
CA THR A 168 5.64 -0.50 8.77
C THR A 168 5.96 -1.49 7.65
N LEU A 169 5.78 -1.08 6.39
CA LEU A 169 6.12 -1.94 5.25
C LEU A 169 7.64 -2.17 5.12
N MET A 170 8.48 -1.18 5.44
CA MET A 170 9.94 -1.35 5.50
C MET A 170 10.38 -2.31 6.61
N GLU A 171 9.72 -2.26 7.77
CA GLU A 171 9.97 -3.19 8.87
C GLU A 171 9.63 -4.62 8.45
N LEU A 172 8.49 -4.82 7.77
CA LEU A 172 8.11 -6.12 7.19
C LEU A 172 9.13 -6.62 6.16
N VAL A 173 9.61 -5.76 5.27
CA VAL A 173 10.67 -6.11 4.31
C VAL A 173 11.95 -6.53 5.04
N THR A 174 12.36 -5.78 6.06
CA THR A 174 13.56 -6.09 6.85
C THR A 174 13.43 -7.42 7.60
N ALA A 175 12.25 -7.69 8.15
CA ALA A 175 11.94 -8.95 8.83
C ALA A 175 11.98 -10.13 7.85
N ALA A 176 11.35 -9.99 6.68
CA ALA A 176 11.34 -11.03 5.65
C ALA A 176 12.75 -11.37 5.15
N ARG A 177 13.59 -10.36 4.89
CA ARG A 177 15.00 -10.57 4.52
C ARG A 177 15.79 -11.31 5.59
N SER A 178 15.59 -10.93 6.86
CA SER A 178 16.27 -11.59 7.98
C SER A 178 15.83 -13.06 8.11
N ALA A 179 14.54 -13.34 7.92
CA ALA A 179 14.00 -14.70 7.93
C ALA A 179 14.52 -15.53 6.75
N ALA A 180 14.57 -14.96 5.54
CA ALA A 180 15.12 -15.63 4.35
C ALA A 180 16.61 -15.99 4.54
N GLY A 181 17.39 -15.08 5.11
CA GLY A 181 18.78 -15.34 5.49
C GLY A 181 18.91 -16.51 6.46
N ALA A 182 18.11 -16.53 7.53
CA ALA A 182 18.12 -17.62 8.51
C ALA A 182 17.73 -18.98 7.91
N LEU A 183 16.71 -19.02 7.05
CA LEU A 183 16.30 -20.24 6.34
C LEU A 183 17.38 -20.75 5.38
N THR A 184 18.10 -19.84 4.73
CA THR A 184 19.21 -20.20 3.84
C THR A 184 20.35 -20.84 4.65
N THR A 185 20.74 -20.23 5.77
CA THR A 185 21.76 -20.79 6.68
C THR A 185 21.36 -22.17 7.17
N GLN A 186 20.12 -22.34 7.66
CA GLN A 186 19.63 -23.62 8.15
C GLN A 186 19.65 -24.72 7.07
N ARG A 187 19.30 -24.38 5.82
CA ARG A 187 19.33 -25.33 4.70
C ARG A 187 20.74 -25.75 4.33
N VAL A 188 21.71 -24.83 4.37
CA VAL A 188 23.11 -25.13 4.06
C VAL A 188 23.77 -25.94 5.17
N GLU A 189 23.51 -25.62 6.44
CA GLU A 189 24.01 -26.40 7.59
C GLU A 189 23.57 -27.86 7.49
N HIS A 190 22.29 -28.11 7.20
CA HIS A 190 21.80 -29.49 7.04
C HIS A 190 22.48 -30.25 5.90
N LEU A 191 22.86 -29.56 4.82
CA LEU A 191 23.59 -30.17 3.70
C LEU A 191 25.06 -30.44 4.05
N ALA A 192 25.69 -29.57 4.84
CA ALA A 192 27.06 -29.76 5.33
C ALA A 192 27.14 -30.95 6.31
N ASP A 193 26.22 -31.04 7.27
CA ASP A 193 26.14 -32.15 8.22
C ASP A 193 25.87 -33.49 7.52
N ALA A 194 25.04 -33.50 6.48
CA ALA A 194 24.77 -34.68 5.67
C ALA A 194 25.99 -35.13 4.84
N ALA A 195 26.80 -34.18 4.36
CA ALA A 195 28.03 -34.48 3.63
C ALA A 195 29.10 -35.10 4.54
N ASP A 196 29.32 -34.55 5.75
CA ASP A 196 30.28 -35.07 6.72
C ASP A 196 29.89 -36.46 7.27
N ALA A 197 28.59 -36.74 7.42
CA ALA A 197 28.09 -38.06 7.80
C ALA A 197 28.29 -39.12 6.70
N SER A 198 28.37 -38.71 5.43
CA SER A 198 28.60 -39.62 4.29
C SER A 198 30.08 -39.88 3.98
N GLY A 199 30.99 -39.06 4.50
CA GLY A 199 32.45 -39.18 4.32
C GLY A 199 33.17 -40.07 5.34
N SER A 200 32.50 -40.52 6.40
CA SER A 200 33.06 -41.37 7.47
C SER A 200 32.68 -42.85 7.30
N GLY A 201 32.93 -43.41 6.10
CA GLY A 201 32.90 -44.86 5.90
C GLY A 201 34.12 -45.52 6.56
N PRO A 202 33.96 -46.63 7.31
CA PRO A 202 35.08 -47.25 8.01
C PRO A 202 36.07 -47.81 7.00
N ALA A 203 37.33 -47.35 7.08
CA ALA A 203 38.46 -48.06 6.50
C ALA A 203 38.61 -49.39 7.27
N ALA A 204 37.85 -50.40 6.83
CA ALA A 204 38.03 -51.78 7.25
C ALA A 204 39.36 -52.27 6.66
N GLY A 205 40.27 -52.60 7.55
CA GLY A 205 41.59 -53.11 7.21
C GLY A 205 41.54 -54.47 6.50
N ALA A 206 42.54 -54.66 5.64
CA ALA A 206 43.21 -55.92 5.37
C ALA A 206 44.62 -55.60 4.84
#